data_AF-A0A0Q1CL88-F1
#
_entry.id   AF-A0A0Q1CL88-F1
#
_cell.length_a   1.000
_cell.length_b   1.000
_cell.length_c   1.000
_cell.angle_alpha   90.00
_cell.angle_beta   90.00
_cell.angle_gamma   90.00
#
_symmetry.space_group_name_H-M   'P 1'
#
loop_
_entity.id
_entity.type
_entity.pdbx_description
1 polymer ?
#
loop_
_entity_poly.entity_id
_entity_poly.type
_entity_poly.pdbx_seq_one_letter_code
_entity_poly.pdbx_strand_id
1 'polypeptide(L)'
;MAKGGPVSETEEAEILEALKSGRSVRDVAGEFDRALSTISEVAKRNGLDLSERAAIKKAEIARTCYDSIARIKLIGRGMDKAAELLPQITSPRDLKDWSVAVAVLADKRRLEESTDPSSRGGEIRILFEKMGDGEEARE
;
A
#
# COMPACT_ATOMS: atom_id res chain seq x y z
N MET A 1 -6.72 1.74 27.74
CA MET A 1 -7.23 3.11 27.86
C MET A 1 -6.00 3.99 27.87
N ALA A 2 -5.86 4.91 26.90
CA ALA A 2 -4.68 5.76 26.81
C ALA A 2 -4.51 6.60 28.10
N LYS A 3 -3.26 6.94 28.43
CA LYS A 3 -2.90 7.81 29.54
C LYS A 3 -3.71 9.12 29.44
N GLY A 4 -4.63 9.33 30.38
CA GLY A 4 -5.44 10.53 30.48
C GLY A 4 -4.67 11.68 31.13
N GLY A 5 -4.98 12.92 30.73
CA GLY A 5 -4.38 14.14 31.30
C GLY A 5 -3.34 14.81 30.39
N PRO A 6 -2.86 16.01 30.77
CA PRO A 6 -1.93 16.80 29.96
C PRO A 6 -0.64 16.04 29.62
N VAL A 7 -0.05 16.36 28.47
CA VAL A 7 1.31 15.92 28.10
C VAL A 7 2.29 16.83 28.84
N SER A 8 3.28 16.27 29.54
CA SER A 8 4.32 17.07 30.20
C SER A 8 5.29 17.62 29.16
N GLU A 9 6.00 18.70 29.49
CA GLU A 9 7.00 19.30 28.57
C GLU A 9 8.10 18.29 28.18
N THR A 10 8.51 17.43 29.11
CA THR A 10 9.49 16.36 28.85
C THR A 10 8.95 15.31 27.88
N GLU A 11 7.71 14.85 28.08
CA GLU A 11 7.04 13.88 27.22
C GLU A 11 6.80 14.49 25.83
N GLU A 12 6.47 15.79 25.77
CA GLU A 12 6.28 16.52 24.53
C GLU A 12 7.58 16.61 23.71
N ALA A 13 8.72 16.88 24.36
CA ALA A 13 10.02 16.90 23.70
C ALA A 13 10.41 15.53 23.09
N GLU A 14 10.19 14.45 23.84
CA GLU A 14 10.46 13.08 23.39
C GLU A 14 9.56 12.67 22.22
N ILE A 15 8.26 13.02 22.27
CA ILE A 15 7.32 12.79 21.18
C ILE A 15 7.79 13.51 19.91
N LEU A 16 8.23 14.76 20.02
CA LEU A 16 8.69 15.54 18.87
C LEU A 16 9.97 14.97 18.27
N GLU A 17 10.92 14.53 19.11
CA GLU A 17 12.14 13.89 18.64
C GLU A 17 11.83 12.58 17.90
N ALA A 18 10.95 11.75 18.46
CA ALA A 18 10.48 10.53 17.81
C ALA A 18 9.83 10.82 16.45
N LEU A 19 8.96 11.84 16.35
CA LEU A 19 8.34 12.23 15.08
C LEU A 19 9.36 12.78 14.08
N LYS A 20 10.31 13.61 14.53
CA LYS A 20 11.40 14.16 13.69
C LYS A 20 12.31 13.06 13.13
N SER A 21 12.56 12.01 13.91
CA SER A 21 13.34 10.83 13.48
C SER A 21 12.67 9.98 12.39
N GLY A 22 11.43 10.32 11.98
CA GLY A 22 10.73 9.66 10.89
C GLY A 22 9.70 8.63 11.33
N ARG A 23 9.51 8.42 12.63
CA ARG A 23 8.55 7.44 13.17
C ARG A 23 7.10 7.88 12.90
N SER A 24 6.20 6.91 12.79
CA SER A 24 4.79 7.19 12.52
C SER A 24 4.04 7.63 13.77
N VAL A 25 3.01 8.46 13.60
CA VAL A 25 2.12 8.90 14.71
C VAL A 25 1.53 7.72 15.46
N ARG A 26 1.27 6.60 14.78
CA ARG A 26 0.71 5.38 15.39
C ARG A 26 1.72 4.68 16.29
N ASP A 27 2.96 4.54 15.84
CA ASP A 27 4.01 3.88 16.62
C ASP A 27 4.33 4.70 17.88
N VAL A 28 4.41 6.02 17.72
CA VAL A 28 4.62 6.94 18.83
C VAL A 28 3.41 6.91 19.78
N ALA A 29 2.18 6.91 19.28
CA ALA A 29 0.99 6.78 20.13
C ALA A 29 0.99 5.47 20.96
N GLY A 30 1.40 4.35 20.36
CA GLY A 30 1.50 3.06 21.05
C GLY A 30 2.59 3.03 22.11
N GLU A 31 3.75 3.64 21.86
CA GLU A 31 4.87 3.69 22.81
C GLU A 31 4.56 4.58 24.02
N PHE A 32 4.00 5.75 23.77
CA PHE A 32 3.71 6.73 24.83
C PHE A 32 2.33 6.49 25.49
N ASP A 33 1.60 5.47 25.06
CA ASP A 33 0.22 5.17 25.48
C ASP A 33 -0.69 6.40 25.39
N ARG A 34 -0.62 7.13 24.27
CA ARG A 34 -1.41 8.34 24.00
C ARG A 34 -2.34 8.13 22.82
N ALA A 35 -3.42 8.93 22.79
CA ALA A 35 -4.29 8.95 21.62
C ALA A 35 -3.56 9.54 20.40
N LEU A 36 -3.91 9.05 19.20
CA LEU A 36 -3.36 9.56 17.93
C LEU A 36 -3.57 11.07 17.76
N SER A 37 -4.71 11.58 18.23
CA SER A 37 -5.04 13.01 18.22
C SER A 37 -4.07 13.82 19.08
N THR A 38 -3.72 13.33 20.28
CA THR A 38 -2.77 13.99 21.17
C THR A 38 -1.39 14.12 20.52
N ILE A 39 -0.87 13.05 19.91
CA ILE A 39 0.41 13.09 19.20
C ILE A 39 0.36 14.07 18.01
N SER A 40 -0.76 14.08 17.27
CA SER A 40 -0.95 14.99 16.15
C SER A 40 -1.04 16.46 16.59
N GLU A 41 -1.68 16.74 17.72
CA GLU A 41 -1.75 18.08 18.31
C GLU A 41 -0.39 18.57 18.81
N VAL A 42 0.41 17.69 19.42
CA VAL A 42 1.80 18.00 19.80
C VAL A 42 2.61 18.41 18.57
N ALA A 43 2.53 17.63 17.49
CA ALA A 43 3.20 17.96 16.23
C ALA A 43 2.76 19.33 15.69
N LYS A 44 1.44 19.58 15.63
CA LYS A 44 0.86 20.82 15.12
C LYS A 44 1.27 22.05 15.96
N ARG A 45 1.21 21.94 17.29
CA ARG A 45 1.58 23.04 18.21
C ARG A 45 3.05 23.43 18.09
N ASN A 46 3.91 22.48 17.72
CA ASN A 46 5.34 22.69 17.54
C ASN A 46 5.75 22.93 16.08
N GLY A 47 4.79 23.19 15.19
CA GLY A 47 5.05 23.53 13.79
C GLY A 47 5.62 22.37 12.96
N LEU A 48 5.49 21.14 13.42
CA LEU A 48 5.90 19.96 12.66
C LEU A 48 4.82 19.61 11.64
N ASP A 49 5.08 19.90 10.36
CA ASP A 49 4.16 19.56 9.30
C ASP A 49 4.25 18.06 8.95
N LEU A 50 3.24 17.31 9.36
CA LEU A 50 3.10 15.89 9.03
C LEU A 50 2.36 15.67 7.70
N SER A 51 1.80 16.72 7.10
CA SER A 51 1.01 16.63 5.87
C SER A 51 1.87 16.29 4.64
N GLU A 52 3.12 16.77 4.61
CA GLU A 52 4.08 16.44 3.54
C GLU A 52 4.34 14.93 3.47
N ARG A 53 4.52 14.25 4.62
CA ARG A 53 4.68 12.79 4.68
C ARG A 53 3.44 12.06 4.18
N ALA A 54 2.25 12.56 4.51
CA ALA A 54 0.99 12.00 4.02
C ALA A 54 0.84 12.18 2.50
N ALA A 55 1.28 13.33 1.96
CA ALA A 55 1.29 13.60 0.52
C ALA A 55 2.26 12.69 -0.24
N ILE A 56 3.48 12.49 0.27
CA ILE A 56 4.48 11.55 -0.29
C ILE A 56 3.90 10.14 -0.34
N LYS A 57 3.28 9.68 0.76
CA LYS A 57 2.65 8.36 0.82
C LYS A 57 1.52 8.21 -0.20
N LYS A 58 0.68 9.23 -0.40
CA LYS A 58 -0.37 9.23 -1.44
C LYS A 58 0.21 9.20 -2.85
N ALA A 59 1.29 9.94 -3.11
CA ALA A 59 1.95 9.96 -4.42
C ALA A 59 2.61 8.61 -4.76
N GLU A 60 3.29 7.99 -3.78
CA GLU A 60 3.89 6.66 -3.92
C GLU A 60 2.83 5.60 -4.20
N ILE A 61 1.73 5.64 -3.43
CA ILE A 61 0.54 4.83 -3.66
C ILE A 61 0.02 4.97 -5.10
N ALA A 62 -0.17 6.21 -5.58
CA ALA A 62 -0.71 6.47 -6.91
C ALA A 62 0.24 5.94 -7.99
N ARG A 63 1.55 6.14 -7.83
CA ARG A 63 2.58 5.58 -8.72
C ARG A 63 2.46 4.06 -8.80
N THR A 64 2.40 3.38 -7.66
CA THR A 64 2.26 1.91 -7.60
C THR A 64 0.99 1.42 -8.29
N CYS A 65 -0.13 2.15 -8.18
CA CYS A 65 -1.37 1.84 -8.89
C CYS A 65 -1.25 1.98 -10.40
N TYR A 66 -0.70 3.09 -10.89
CA TYR A 66 -0.50 3.30 -12.33
C TYR A 66 0.43 2.23 -12.92
N ASP A 67 1.48 1.88 -12.17
CA ASP A 67 2.39 0.80 -12.55
C ASP A 67 1.68 -0.55 -12.59
N SER A 68 0.77 -0.83 -11.65
CA SER A 68 0.02 -2.08 -11.65
C SER A 68 -0.91 -2.22 -12.85
N ILE A 69 -1.59 -1.15 -13.27
CA ILE A 69 -2.39 -1.15 -14.52
C ILE A 69 -1.51 -1.50 -15.73
N ALA A 70 -0.30 -0.95 -15.81
CA ALA A 70 0.64 -1.26 -16.87
C ALA A 70 1.11 -2.72 -16.83
N ARG A 71 1.38 -3.27 -15.64
CA ARG A 71 1.75 -4.69 -15.44
C ARG A 71 0.61 -5.63 -15.82
N ILE A 72 -0.62 -5.35 -15.40
CA ILE A 72 -1.85 -6.06 -15.77
C ILE A 72 -2.00 -6.14 -17.31
N LYS A 73 -1.79 -5.01 -18.02
CA LYS A 73 -1.82 -4.98 -19.49
C LYS A 73 -0.69 -5.80 -20.11
N LEU A 74 0.52 -5.76 -19.54
CA LEU A 74 1.64 -6.57 -20.00
C LEU A 74 1.37 -8.08 -19.84
N ILE A 75 0.83 -8.49 -18.69
CA ILE A 75 0.43 -9.88 -18.43
C ILE A 75 -0.63 -10.34 -19.45
N GLY A 76 -1.64 -9.49 -19.73
CA GLY A 76 -2.65 -9.76 -20.75
C GLY A 76 -2.05 -10.02 -22.12
N ARG A 77 -1.14 -9.16 -22.60
CA ARG A 77 -0.41 -9.39 -23.87
C ARG A 77 0.39 -10.69 -23.87
N GLY A 78 0.96 -11.08 -22.74
CA GLY A 78 1.64 -12.37 -22.59
C GLY A 78 0.69 -13.56 -22.75
N MET A 79 -0.51 -13.47 -22.18
CA MET A 79 -1.56 -14.48 -22.33
C MET A 79 -2.07 -14.56 -23.77
N ASP A 80 -2.32 -13.43 -24.41
CA ASP A 80 -2.73 -13.38 -25.83
C ASP A 80 -1.66 -14.06 -26.69
N LYS A 81 -0.39 -13.75 -26.44
CA LYS A 81 0.71 -14.38 -27.17
C LYS A 81 0.81 -15.88 -26.91
N ALA A 82 0.58 -16.32 -25.67
CA ALA A 82 0.53 -17.74 -25.35
C ALA A 82 -0.60 -18.46 -26.11
N ALA A 83 -1.77 -17.83 -26.23
CA ALA A 83 -2.89 -18.38 -27.00
C ALA A 83 -2.55 -18.53 -28.51
N GLU A 84 -1.86 -17.55 -29.10
CA GLU A 84 -1.38 -17.62 -30.49
C GLU A 84 -0.37 -18.77 -30.73
N LEU A 85 0.44 -19.09 -29.73
CA LEU A 85 1.49 -20.11 -29.83
C LEU A 85 0.94 -21.53 -29.65
N LEU A 86 -0.16 -21.71 -28.92
CA LEU A 86 -0.71 -23.03 -28.59
C LEU A 86 -0.93 -23.94 -29.81
N PRO A 87 -1.50 -23.49 -30.95
CA PRO A 87 -1.69 -24.33 -32.14
C PRO A 87 -0.39 -24.74 -32.83
N GLN A 88 0.73 -24.07 -32.55
CA GLN A 88 2.04 -24.29 -33.18
C GLN A 88 2.88 -25.32 -32.40
N ILE A 89 2.42 -25.73 -31.22
CA ILE A 89 3.13 -26.67 -30.36
C ILE A 89 2.93 -28.09 -30.89
N THR A 90 4.03 -28.70 -31.33
CA THR A 90 4.03 -30.06 -31.90
C THR A 90 4.73 -31.07 -31.00
N SER A 91 5.41 -30.63 -29.94
CA SER A 91 6.16 -31.51 -29.04
C SER A 91 5.64 -31.44 -27.59
N PRO A 92 5.63 -32.57 -26.85
CA PRO A 92 5.27 -32.58 -25.43
C PRO A 92 6.18 -31.70 -24.55
N ARG A 93 7.44 -31.48 -24.96
CA ARG A 93 8.37 -30.62 -24.23
C ARG A 93 7.94 -29.16 -24.32
N ASP A 94 7.65 -28.69 -25.53
CA ASP A 94 7.23 -27.31 -25.75
C ASP A 94 5.87 -27.04 -25.10
N LEU A 95 4.99 -28.04 -25.07
CA LEU A 95 3.72 -27.96 -24.34
C LEU A 95 3.93 -27.77 -22.83
N LYS A 96 4.93 -28.45 -22.25
CA LYS A 96 5.27 -28.29 -20.84
C LYS A 96 5.76 -26.86 -20.56
N ASP A 97 6.70 -26.37 -21.35
CA ASP A 97 7.29 -25.05 -21.15
C ASP A 97 6.25 -23.94 -21.35
N TRP A 98 5.38 -24.08 -22.36
CA TRP A 98 4.22 -23.22 -22.55
C TRP A 98 3.27 -23.23 -21.35
N SER A 99 2.94 -24.42 -20.83
CA SER A 99 2.04 -24.57 -19.68
C SER A 99 2.59 -23.91 -18.42
N VAL A 100 3.90 -24.00 -18.19
CA VAL A 100 4.58 -23.31 -17.09
C VAL A 100 4.50 -21.79 -17.28
N ALA A 101 4.75 -21.28 -18.48
CA ALA A 101 4.67 -19.85 -18.77
C ALA A 101 3.26 -19.29 -18.53
N VAL A 102 2.22 -20.00 -18.98
CA VAL A 102 0.82 -19.63 -18.73
C VAL A 102 0.48 -19.66 -17.24
N ALA A 103 0.92 -20.70 -16.52
CA ALA A 103 0.68 -20.80 -15.07
C ALA A 103 1.30 -19.63 -14.30
N VAL A 104 2.53 -19.22 -14.67
CA VAL A 104 3.20 -18.06 -14.08
C VAL A 104 2.43 -16.77 -14.38
N LEU A 105 2.03 -16.55 -15.63
CA LEU A 105 1.25 -15.36 -16.00
C LEU A 105 -0.08 -15.30 -15.25
N ALA A 106 -0.77 -16.44 -15.07
CA ALA A 106 -2.02 -16.53 -14.34
C ALA A 106 -1.82 -16.19 -12.86
N ASP A 107 -0.77 -16.72 -12.23
CA ASP A 107 -0.44 -16.40 -10.85
C ASP A 107 -0.09 -14.91 -10.68
N LYS A 108 0.68 -14.32 -11.60
CA LYS A 108 0.96 -12.88 -11.58
C LYS A 108 -0.30 -12.04 -11.77
N ARG A 109 -1.20 -12.44 -12.67
CA ARG A 109 -2.48 -11.75 -12.84
C ARG A 109 -3.28 -11.76 -11.54
N ARG A 110 -3.38 -12.93 -10.90
CA ARG A 110 -4.05 -13.10 -9.61
C ARG A 110 -3.41 -12.27 -8.50
N LEU A 111 -2.08 -12.11 -8.50
CA LEU A 111 -1.38 -11.24 -7.55
C LEU A 111 -1.58 -9.75 -7.81
N GLU A 112 -1.95 -9.33 -9.01
CA GLU A 112 -2.33 -7.92 -9.24
C GLU A 112 -3.81 -7.66 -8.91
N GLU A 113 -4.64 -8.71 -8.93
CA GLU A 113 -6.10 -8.65 -8.75
C GLU A 113 -6.62 -9.15 -7.40
N SER A 114 -5.76 -9.73 -6.55
CA SER A 114 -6.18 -10.30 -5.26
C SER A 114 -6.84 -9.25 -4.36
N THR A 115 -7.72 -9.69 -3.47
CA THR A 115 -8.42 -8.83 -2.49
C THR A 115 -8.11 -9.19 -1.06
N ASP A 116 -7.30 -10.22 -0.84
CA ASP A 116 -6.97 -10.70 0.49
C ASP A 116 -5.71 -9.96 1.01
N PRO A 117 -5.81 -9.19 2.12
CA PRO A 117 -4.69 -8.45 2.69
C PRO A 117 -3.51 -9.32 3.13
N SER A 118 -3.72 -10.63 3.31
CA SER A 118 -2.70 -11.60 3.70
C SER A 118 -1.99 -12.25 2.50
N SER A 119 -2.55 -12.14 1.29
CA SER A 119 -1.86 -12.46 0.05
C SER A 119 -1.13 -11.21 -0.43
N ARG A 120 0.16 -11.34 -0.77
CA ARG A 120 1.07 -10.24 -1.19
C ARG A 120 0.70 -9.59 -2.55
N GLY A 121 -0.56 -9.19 -2.75
CA GLY A 121 -1.09 -8.79 -4.06
C GLY A 121 -2.42 -8.04 -4.04
N GLY A 122 -2.82 -7.49 -2.89
CA GLY A 122 -4.12 -6.82 -2.72
C GLY A 122 -4.15 -5.31 -3.02
N GLU A 123 -3.07 -4.77 -3.59
CA GLU A 123 -2.76 -3.34 -3.47
C GLU A 123 -3.76 -2.45 -4.22
N ILE A 124 -4.26 -2.85 -5.40
CA ILE A 124 -5.16 -2.01 -6.21
C ILE A 124 -6.51 -1.79 -5.53
N ARG A 125 -7.20 -2.85 -5.10
CA ARG A 125 -8.60 -2.72 -4.67
C ARG A 125 -8.72 -2.15 -3.26
N ILE A 126 -7.85 -2.53 -2.34
CA ILE A 126 -7.75 -1.92 -1.00
C ILE A 126 -7.52 -0.40 -1.13
N LEU A 127 -6.89 0.04 -2.21
CA LEU A 127 -6.69 1.44 -2.53
C LEU A 127 -7.92 2.13 -3.12
N PHE A 128 -8.65 1.49 -4.03
CA PHE A 128 -9.94 2.01 -4.51
C PHE A 128 -10.97 2.13 -3.37
N GLU A 129 -11.04 1.15 -2.47
CA GLU A 129 -11.89 1.20 -1.28
C GLU A 129 -11.48 2.38 -0.37
N LYS A 130 -10.19 2.55 -0.09
CA LYS A 130 -9.68 3.68 0.72
C LYS A 130 -9.79 5.05 0.06
N MET A 131 -9.82 5.13 -1.27
CA MET A 131 -10.03 6.38 -2.01
C MET A 131 -11.51 6.74 -2.07
N GLY A 132 -12.41 5.77 -2.24
CA GLY A 132 -13.87 5.97 -2.18
C GLY A 132 -14.35 6.41 -0.79
N ASP A 133 -13.85 5.76 0.27
CA ASP A 133 -14.18 6.14 1.66
C ASP A 133 -13.67 7.54 2.06
N GLY A 134 -12.75 8.12 1.27
CA GLY A 134 -12.23 9.47 1.49
C GLY A 134 -13.06 10.59 0.87
N GLU A 135 -13.95 10.27 -0.06
CA GLU A 135 -14.84 11.25 -0.72
C GLU A 135 -16.17 11.41 0.04
N GLU A 136 -16.71 10.35 0.66
CA GLU A 136 -17.98 10.40 1.41
C GLU A 136 -17.87 11.09 2.79
N ALA A 137 -16.67 11.38 3.28
CA ALA A 137 -16.46 12.11 4.55
C ALA A 137 -16.43 13.65 4.38
N ARG A 138 -16.81 14.16 3.21
CA ARG A 138 -16.87 15.60 2.88
C ARG A 138 -18.24 15.99 2.31
N GLU A 139 -19.30 15.68 3.04
CA GLU A 139 -20.59 16.40 3.00
C GLU A 139 -21.04 16.66 4.44
#